data_AF-A0A519VHC2-F1
#
_entry.id   AF-A0A519VHC2-F1
#
_cell.length_a   1.000
_cell.length_b   1.000
_cell.length_c   1.000
_cell.angle_alpha   90.00
_cell.angle_beta   90.00
_cell.angle_gamma   90.00
#
_symmetry.space_group_name_H-M   'P 1'
#
loop_
_entity.id
_entity.type
_entity.pdbx_description
1 polymer ?
#
loop_
_entity_poly.entity_id
_entity_poly.type
_entity_poly.pdbx_seq_one_letter_code
_entity_poly.pdbx_strand_id
1 'polypeptide(L)' 'MPEILVLCFMLIPQTVAGVYAHSMGKSFWFWFFISFLIPIISLIVLLFLDKDKNEERKGYELADHVKKKDDTK' A
#
# COMPACT_ATOMS: atom_id res chain seq x y z
N MET A 1 23.87 14.67 1.59
CA MET A 1 23.30 13.37 1.19
C MET A 1 21.79 13.47 1.38
N PRO A 2 21.03 13.84 0.34
CA PRO A 2 19.58 14.07 0.40
C PRO A 2 18.78 12.85 0.89
N GLU A 3 19.34 11.65 0.80
CA GLU A 3 18.76 10.37 1.21
C GLU A 3 18.40 10.35 2.70
N ILE A 4 19.22 10.99 3.54
CA ILE A 4 18.96 11.09 4.99
C ILE A 4 17.72 11.94 5.27
N LEU A 5 17.53 13.00 4.48
CA LEU A 5 16.43 13.95 4.63
C LEU A 5 15.09 13.28 4.27
N VAL A 6 15.09 12.44 3.23
CA VAL A 6 13.93 11.63 2.83
C VAL A 6 13.57 10.61 3.92
N LEU A 7 14.57 9.91 4.48
CA LEU A 7 14.33 8.96 5.58
C LEU A 7 13.76 9.65 6.82
N CYS A 8 14.29 10.83 7.19
CA CYS A 8 13.73 11.62 8.28
C CYS A 8 12.27 11.98 8.03
N PHE A 9 11.93 12.48 6.83
CA PHE A 9 10.55 12.82 6.48
C PHE A 9 9.60 11.61 6.53
N MET A 10 10.08 10.45 6.08
CA MET A 10 9.29 9.21 6.10
C MET A 10 9.01 8.71 7.52
N LEU A 11 9.93 8.98 8.47
CA LEU A 11 9.79 8.58 9.86
C LEU A 11 8.92 9.53 10.69
N ILE A 12 8.76 10.80 10.32
CA ILE A 12 7.92 11.79 11.03
C ILE A 12 6.55 11.23 11.43
N PRO A 13 5.71 10.70 10.50
CA PRO A 13 4.38 10.20 10.86
C PRO A 13 4.45 9.02 11.86
N GLN A 14 5.48 8.17 11.75
CA GLN A 14 5.69 7.04 12.66
C GLN A 14 6.06 7.54 14.06
N THR A 15 6.95 8.55 14.13
CA THR A 15 7.36 9.17 15.41
C THR A 15 6.18 9.91 16.05
N VAL A 16 5.39 10.64 15.27
CA VAL A 16 4.19 11.36 15.76
C VAL A 16 3.17 10.37 16.34
N ALA A 17 2.92 9.23 15.68
CA ALA A 17 2.05 8.19 16.21
C ALA A 17 2.56 7.64 17.57
N GLY A 18 3.87 7.42 17.68
CA GLY A 18 4.50 7.01 18.94
C GLY A 18 4.36 8.06 20.05
N VAL A 19 4.65 9.33 19.75
CA VAL A 19 4.53 10.45 20.70
C VAL A 19 3.08 10.63 21.15
N TYR A 20 2.13 10.54 20.22
CA TYR A 20 0.71 10.64 20.52
C TYR A 20 0.25 9.52 21.46
N ALA A 21 0.65 8.28 21.18
CA ALA A 21 0.38 7.15 22.07
C ALA A 21 0.99 7.33 23.46
N HIS A 22 2.22 7.86 23.53
CA HIS A 22 2.88 8.15 24.80
C HIS A 22 2.10 9.21 25.61
N SER A 23 1.59 10.25 24.95
CA SER A 23 0.73 11.25 25.59
C SER A 23 -0.59 10.69 26.14
N MET A 24 -1.07 9.57 25.58
CA MET A 24 -2.24 8.83 26.05
C MET A 24 -1.92 7.79 27.14
N GLY A 25 -0.70 7.74 27.65
CA GLY A 25 -0.27 6.76 28.65
C GLY A 25 -0.08 5.34 28.09
N LYS A 26 0.04 5.20 26.75
CA LYS A 26 0.34 3.93 26.08
C LYS A 26 1.83 3.84 25.74
N SER A 27 2.32 2.61 25.53
CA SER A 27 3.72 2.36 25.22
C SER A 27 4.11 2.96 23.86
N PHE A 28 5.05 3.92 23.86
CA PHE A 28 5.59 4.56 22.66
C PHE A 28 6.04 3.54 21.61
N TRP A 29 6.88 2.60 22.05
CA TRP A 29 7.50 1.59 21.18
C TRP A 29 6.47 0.64 20.56
N PHE A 30 5.44 0.27 21.32
CA PHE A 30 4.37 -0.60 20.82
C PHE A 30 3.58 0.08 19.71
N TRP A 31 3.19 1.34 19.92
CA TRP A 31 2.44 2.10 18.93
C TRP A 31 3.26 2.53 17.72
N PHE A 32 4.55 2.80 17.91
CA PHE A 32 5.50 3.04 16.82
C PHE A 32 5.59 1.81 15.89
N PHE A 33 5.70 0.61 16.45
CA PHE A 33 5.70 -0.62 15.65
C PHE A 33 4.36 -0.92 14.99
N ILE A 34 3.23 -0.64 15.64
CA ILE A 34 1.90 -0.80 15.04
C ILE A 34 1.74 0.13 13.84
N SER A 35 2.21 1.37 13.94
CA SER A 35 2.16 2.32 12.83
C SER A 35 2.96 1.82 11.60
N PHE A 36 4.04 1.07 11.83
CA PHE A 36 4.78 0.38 10.77
C PHE A 36 4.07 -0.87 10.22
N LEU A 37 3.23 -1.50 11.03
CA LEU A 37 2.51 -2.73 10.65
C LEU A 37 1.31 -2.43 9.74
N ILE A 38 0.68 -1.26 9.87
CA ILE A 38 -0.45 -0.82 9.02
C ILE A 38 -0.19 -0.99 7.52
N PRO A 39 0.92 -0.47 6.93
CA PRO A 39 1.19 -0.65 5.51
C PRO A 39 1.35 -2.13 5.10
N ILE A 40 1.92 -2.97 5.97
CA ILE A 40 2.04 -4.41 5.71
C ILE A 40 0.65 -5.07 5.70
N ILE A 41 -0.18 -4.77 6.69
CA ILE A 41 -1.56 -5.30 6.77
C ILE A 41 -2.36 -4.85 5.55
N SER A 42 -2.22 -3.58 5.13
CA SER A 42 -2.89 -3.05 3.95
C SER A 42 -2.52 -3.84 2.68
N LEU A 43 -1.25 -4.21 2.51
CA LEU A 43 -0.80 -5.02 1.38
C LEU A 43 -1.38 -6.44 1.44
N ILE A 44 -1.37 -7.06 2.62
CA ILE A 44 -1.94 -8.39 2.82
C ILE A 44 -3.43 -8.40 2.45
N VAL A 45 -4.21 -7.45 2.98
CA VAL A 45 -5.64 -7.33 2.68
C VAL A 45 -5.88 -7.15 1.18
N LEU A 46 -5.09 -6.30 0.51
CA LEU A 46 -5.23 -6.07 -0.93
C LEU A 46 -4.93 -7.34 -1.74
N LEU A 47 -3.91 -8.10 -1.35
CA LEU A 47 -3.55 -9.37 -1.98
C LEU A 47 -4.64 -10.42 -1.83
N PHE A 48 -5.26 -10.50 -0.65
CA PHE A 48 -6.37 -11.43 -0.41
C PHE A 48 -7.66 -10.99 -1.10
N LEU A 49 -7.97 -9.69 -1.13
CA LEU A 49 -9.10 -9.15 -1.87
C LEU A 49 -9.00 -9.43 -3.38
N ASP A 50 -7.79 -9.33 -3.94
CA ASP A 50 -7.51 -9.66 -5.34
C ASP A 50 -7.67 -11.17 -5.63
N LYS A 51 -7.42 -12.02 -4.63
CA LYS A 51 -7.58 -13.47 -4.70
C LYS A 51 -9.04 -13.92 -4.57
N ASP A 52 -9.84 -13.19 -3.79
CA ASP A 52 -11.28 -13.44 -3.58
C ASP A 52 -12.11 -13.05 -4.82
N LYS A 53 -11.66 -12.05 -5.60
CA LYS A 53 -12.23 -11.68 -6.91
C LYS A 53 -11.82 -12.63 -8.05
N ASN A 54 -12.07 -13.93 -7.88
CA ASN A 54 -12.13 -14.88 -9.00
C ASN A 54 -13.44 -14.78 -9.81
N GLU A 55 -14.36 -13.89 -9.43
CA GLU A 55 -15.49 -13.50 -10.27
C GLU A 55 -15.38 -12.01 -10.60
N GLU A 56 -15.30 -11.71 -11.90
CA GLU A 56 -15.28 -10.38 -12.49
C GLU A 56 -14.04 -9.49 -12.25
N ARG A 57 -12.83 -10.03 -12.46
CA ARG A 57 -11.81 -9.17 -13.09
C ARG A 57 -12.29 -8.86 -14.50
N LYS A 58 -13.07 -7.78 -14.66
CA LYS A 58 -13.09 -7.03 -15.92
C LYS A 58 -11.64 -6.68 -16.21
N GLY A 59 -11.00 -7.52 -17.02
CA GLY A 59 -9.68 -7.23 -17.56
C GLY A 59 -9.76 -5.81 -18.10
N TYR A 60 -8.81 -4.97 -17.69
CA TYR A 60 -8.62 -3.68 -18.35
C TYR A 60 -8.68 -3.96 -19.84
N GLU A 61 -9.70 -3.43 -20.52
CA GLU A 61 -9.87 -3.62 -21.95
C GLU A 61 -8.62 -3.03 -22.58
N LEU A 62 -7.69 -3.92 -22.93
CA LEU A 62 -6.54 -3.62 -23.75
C LEU A 62 -7.12 -3.14 -25.07
N ALA A 63 -7.29 -1.83 -25.17
CA ALA A 63 -7.53 -1.10 -26.40
C ALA A 63 -8.46 -1.84 -27.38
N ASP A 64 -9.76 -1.58 -27.28
CA ASP A 64 -10.83 -2.07 -28.19
C ASP A 64 -10.63 -1.67 -29.68
N HIS A 65 -9.46 -1.09 -30.00
CA HIS A 65 -9.01 -0.65 -31.31
C HIS A 65 -7.91 -1.54 -31.93
N VAL A 66 -7.42 -2.61 -31.27
CA VAL A 66 -6.57 -3.62 -31.93
C VAL A 66 -7.42 -4.72 -32.57
N LYS A 67 -8.39 -4.32 -33.39
CA LYS A 67 -8.88 -5.16 -34.50
C LYS A 67 -8.15 -4.70 -35.75
N LYS A 68 -6.97 -5.27 -36.02
CA LYS A 68 -6.33 -5.12 -37.32
C LYS A 68 -6.02 -6.48 -37.92
N LYS A 69 -7.02 -6.94 -38.68
CA LYS A 69 -6.94 -7.69 -39.94
C LYS A 69 -5.74 -8.63 -40.08
N ASP A 70 -5.97 -9.90 -39.81
CA ASP A 70 -5.33 -11.00 -40.54
C ASP A 70 -6.42 -11.97 -41.00
N ASP A 71 -7.19 -11.51 -41.98
CA ASP A 71 -8.00 -12.34 -42.86
C ASP A 71 -7.75 -11.82 -44.28
N THR A 72 -6.67 -12.27 -44.89
CA THR A 72 -6.59 -12.33 -46.36
C THR A 72 -5.87 -13.61 -46.75
N LYS A 73 -6.76 -14.56 -47.08
CA LYS A 73 -6.58 -15.78 -47.86
C LYS A 73 -5.63 -15.65 -49.04
#